data_AF-A0A7W2DTL3-F1
#
_entry.id   AF-A0A7W2DTL3-F1
#
_cell.length_a   1.000
_cell.length_b   1.000
_cell.length_c   1.000
_cell.angle_alpha   90.00
_cell.angle_beta   90.00
_cell.angle_gamma   90.00
#
_symmetry.space_group_name_H-M   'P 1'
#
loop_
_entity.id
_entity.type
_entity.pdbx_description
1 polymer ?
#
loop_
_entity_poly.entity_id
_entity_poly.type
_entity_poly.pdbx_seq_one_letter_code
_entity_poly.pdbx_strand_id
1 'polypeptide(L)'
;MFERGPRQSAGSATEAVAERQVADAWQRIESWLRQHAPATAEILRPGASEEEIAAFQQALGVRAPAELKALWRRCAGVSAETDDDVSFMLGNHAPMRFEGIDWVYRQYMASQRSVGNDEFPIWRPAWIPFCSYGATDYASGLLMDAETGRVQYWNRYGERTPAFESLTVYLEDMADILEAPALSGGTKPGLLHGGLVWGPPVSPDQAAHWVEFTD
;
A
#
# COMPACT_ATOMS: atom_id res chain seq x y z
N MET A 1 16.27 11.09 -43.25
CA MET A 1 15.08 11.52 -42.49
C MET A 1 14.34 10.25 -42.11
N PHE A 2 14.48 9.79 -40.86
CA PHE A 2 13.76 8.60 -40.37
C PHE A 2 12.84 9.07 -39.25
N GLU A 3 11.54 9.12 -39.53
CA GLU A 3 10.51 9.37 -38.52
C GLU A 3 10.36 8.11 -37.65
N ARG A 4 10.60 8.24 -36.35
CA ARG A 4 10.19 7.23 -35.36
C ARG A 4 8.72 7.46 -35.02
N GLY A 5 7.85 6.56 -35.48
CA GLY A 5 6.49 6.39 -34.96
C GLY A 5 6.47 5.93 -33.49
N PRO A 6 5.34 6.06 -32.77
CA PRO A 6 5.34 6.46 -31.36
C PRO A 6 5.62 5.32 -30.36
N ARG A 7 6.46 5.62 -29.36
CA ARG A 7 6.74 4.79 -28.16
C ARG A 7 5.56 4.63 -27.18
N GLN A 8 4.37 5.13 -27.50
CA GLN A 8 3.20 5.14 -26.61
C GLN A 8 2.52 3.76 -26.46
N SER A 9 2.57 2.89 -27.47
CA SER A 9 1.84 1.60 -27.46
C SER A 9 2.41 0.55 -26.49
N ALA A 10 3.70 0.60 -26.20
CA ALA A 10 4.34 -0.34 -25.27
C ALA A 10 4.06 0.05 -23.80
N GLY A 11 4.06 1.35 -23.49
CA GLY A 11 3.74 1.87 -22.16
C GLY A 11 2.30 1.55 -21.75
N SER A 12 1.33 1.76 -22.65
CA SER A 12 -0.08 1.44 -22.37
C SER A 12 -0.34 -0.05 -22.18
N ALA A 13 0.41 -0.92 -22.87
CA ALA A 13 0.28 -2.37 -22.73
C ALA A 13 0.83 -2.85 -21.37
N THR A 14 1.99 -2.31 -20.96
CA THR A 14 2.58 -2.61 -19.65
C THR A 14 1.71 -2.11 -18.51
N GLU A 15 1.16 -0.89 -18.61
CA GLU A 15 0.23 -0.34 -17.61
C GLU A 15 -1.03 -1.22 -17.47
N ALA A 16 -1.60 -1.69 -18.58
CA ALA A 16 -2.76 -2.57 -18.56
C ALA A 16 -2.45 -3.97 -17.98
N VAL A 17 -1.21 -4.45 -18.14
CA VAL A 17 -0.76 -5.70 -17.49
C VAL A 17 -0.66 -5.49 -15.99
N ALA A 18 0.02 -4.42 -15.54
CA ALA A 18 0.20 -4.12 -14.13
C ALA A 18 -1.13 -3.89 -13.40
N GLU A 19 -2.07 -3.18 -14.04
CA GLU A 19 -3.44 -2.99 -13.52
C GLU A 19 -4.17 -4.32 -13.29
N ARG A 20 -4.08 -5.26 -14.25
CA ARG A 20 -4.67 -6.60 -14.08
C ARG A 20 -4.00 -7.38 -12.95
N GLN A 21 -2.67 -7.38 -12.88
CA GLN A 21 -1.95 -8.12 -11.84
C GLN A 21 -2.27 -7.60 -10.44
N VAL A 22 -2.33 -6.27 -10.25
CA VAL A 22 -2.76 -5.68 -8.97
C VAL A 22 -4.18 -6.11 -8.62
N ALA A 23 -5.10 -6.08 -9.60
CA ALA A 23 -6.48 -6.49 -9.38
C ALA A 23 -6.61 -7.98 -9.00
N ASP A 24 -5.86 -8.86 -9.66
CA ASP A 24 -5.85 -10.30 -9.42
C ASP A 24 -5.23 -10.64 -8.05
N ALA A 25 -4.07 -10.03 -7.73
CA ALA A 25 -3.41 -10.22 -6.44
C ALA A 25 -4.28 -9.72 -5.28
N TRP A 26 -4.91 -8.55 -5.42
CA TRP A 26 -5.82 -8.05 -4.39
C TRP A 26 -7.05 -8.96 -4.22
N GLN A 27 -7.60 -9.50 -5.31
CA GLN A 27 -8.72 -10.43 -5.22
C GLN A 27 -8.35 -11.70 -4.45
N ARG A 28 -7.12 -12.22 -4.60
CA ARG A 28 -6.60 -13.35 -3.82
C ARG A 28 -6.52 -13.01 -2.34
N ILE A 29 -5.89 -11.88 -2.01
CA ILE A 29 -5.80 -11.36 -0.63
C ILE A 29 -7.19 -11.22 0.00
N GLU A 30 -8.10 -10.51 -0.66
CA GLU A 30 -9.45 -10.27 -0.14
C GLU A 30 -10.24 -11.58 0.06
N SER A 31 -10.11 -12.54 -0.86
CA SER A 31 -10.75 -13.84 -0.73
C SER A 31 -10.20 -14.61 0.47
N TRP A 32 -8.88 -14.59 0.67
CA TRP A 32 -8.24 -15.19 1.84
C TRP A 32 -8.70 -14.52 3.13
N LEU A 33 -8.73 -13.18 3.18
CA LEU A 33 -9.17 -12.42 4.35
C LEU A 33 -10.61 -12.75 4.74
N ARG A 34 -11.54 -12.82 3.77
CA ARG A 34 -12.94 -13.19 4.05
C ARG A 34 -13.08 -14.60 4.64
N GLN A 35 -12.18 -15.52 4.27
CA GLN A 35 -12.23 -16.90 4.72
C GLN A 35 -11.54 -17.10 6.08
N HIS A 36 -10.40 -16.44 6.29
CA HIS A 36 -9.49 -16.74 7.41
C HIS A 36 -9.34 -15.60 8.42
N ALA A 37 -9.55 -14.35 8.01
CA ALA A 37 -9.41 -13.16 8.85
C ALA A 37 -10.63 -12.21 8.70
N PRO A 38 -11.84 -12.66 9.05
CA PRO A 38 -13.08 -11.91 8.78
C PRO A 38 -13.10 -10.53 9.46
N ALA A 39 -12.47 -10.37 10.63
CA ALA A 39 -12.40 -9.05 11.28
C ALA A 39 -11.61 -8.04 10.45
N THR A 40 -10.54 -8.49 9.77
CA THR A 40 -9.80 -7.66 8.80
C THR A 40 -10.63 -7.39 7.55
N ALA A 41 -11.38 -8.39 7.05
CA ALA A 41 -12.23 -8.19 5.88
C ALA A 41 -13.34 -7.17 6.12
N GLU A 42 -13.92 -7.14 7.33
CA GLU A 42 -15.01 -6.23 7.71
C GLU A 42 -14.60 -4.75 7.76
N ILE A 43 -13.34 -4.46 8.07
CA ILE A 43 -12.83 -3.08 8.14
C ILE A 43 -12.39 -2.54 6.77
N LEU A 44 -12.30 -3.37 5.72
CA LEU A 44 -11.94 -2.90 4.39
C LEU A 44 -13.00 -1.95 3.86
N ARG A 45 -12.60 -0.76 3.43
CA ARG A 45 -13.51 0.13 2.71
C ARG A 45 -13.73 -0.39 1.30
N PRO A 46 -14.94 -0.20 0.74
CA PRO A 46 -15.16 -0.37 -0.68
C PRO A 46 -14.13 0.39 -1.51
N GLY A 47 -13.86 -0.11 -2.71
CA GLY A 47 -13.01 0.58 -3.67
C GLY A 47 -13.58 1.93 -4.09
N ALA A 48 -12.68 2.84 -4.43
CA ALA A 48 -13.00 4.18 -4.91
C ALA A 48 -13.51 4.17 -6.35
N SER A 49 -14.47 5.05 -6.65
CA SER A 49 -14.96 5.28 -8.02
C SER A 49 -13.92 6.02 -8.88
N GLU A 50 -14.10 6.00 -10.20
CA GLU A 50 -13.25 6.78 -11.11
C GLU A 50 -13.34 8.29 -10.82
N GLU A 51 -14.53 8.78 -10.46
CA GLU A 51 -14.76 10.18 -10.10
C GLU A 51 -14.00 10.56 -8.82
N GLU A 52 -14.00 9.69 -7.80
CA GLU A 52 -13.26 9.89 -6.56
C GLU A 52 -11.75 9.91 -6.82
N ILE A 53 -11.24 8.96 -7.61
CA ILE A 53 -9.83 8.88 -8.00
C ILE A 53 -9.41 10.10 -8.83
N ALA A 54 -10.26 10.56 -9.75
CA ALA A 54 -10.00 11.74 -10.56
C ALA A 54 -10.00 13.02 -9.72
N ALA A 55 -10.97 13.18 -8.82
CA ALA A 55 -11.04 14.32 -7.90
C ALA A 55 -9.82 14.36 -6.97
N PHE A 56 -9.41 13.21 -6.45
CA PHE A 56 -8.21 13.09 -5.61
C PHE A 56 -6.93 13.51 -6.36
N GLN A 57 -6.70 12.97 -7.56
CA GLN A 57 -5.56 13.35 -8.39
C GLN A 57 -5.55 14.85 -8.71
N GLN A 58 -6.72 15.42 -9.03
CA GLN A 58 -6.86 16.85 -9.29
C GLN A 58 -6.56 17.69 -8.05
N ALA A 59 -7.05 17.29 -6.88
CA ALA A 59 -6.84 18.01 -5.62
C ALA A 59 -5.37 18.06 -5.18
N LEU A 60 -4.62 16.98 -5.47
CA LEU A 60 -3.19 16.88 -5.17
C LEU A 60 -2.28 17.36 -6.30
N GLY A 61 -2.80 17.53 -7.52
CA GLY A 61 -2.01 17.86 -8.69
C GLY A 61 -1.04 16.75 -9.11
N VAL A 62 -1.40 15.49 -8.84
CA VAL A 62 -0.58 14.29 -9.14
C VAL A 62 -1.24 13.43 -10.20
N ARG A 63 -0.43 12.63 -10.91
CA ARG A 63 -0.92 11.55 -11.75
C ARG A 63 -0.54 10.23 -11.11
N ALA A 64 -1.54 9.49 -10.65
CA ALA A 64 -1.31 8.20 -10.03
C ALA A 64 -1.00 7.14 -11.10
N PRO A 65 0.03 6.30 -10.89
CA PRO A 65 0.30 5.12 -11.71
C PRO A 65 -0.92 4.20 -11.83
N ALA A 66 -0.99 3.43 -12.91
CA ALA A 66 -2.05 2.46 -13.15
C ALA A 66 -2.24 1.47 -11.99
N GLU A 67 -1.14 1.00 -11.40
CA GLU A 67 -1.13 0.09 -10.25
C GLU A 67 -1.85 0.69 -9.03
N LEU A 68 -1.55 1.94 -8.65
CA LEU A 68 -2.20 2.59 -7.50
C LEU A 68 -3.70 2.80 -7.74
N LYS A 69 -4.08 3.21 -8.95
CA LYS A 69 -5.51 3.33 -9.30
C LYS A 69 -6.21 1.98 -9.23
N ALA A 70 -5.56 0.91 -9.71
CA ALA A 70 -6.09 -0.44 -9.63
C ALA A 70 -6.31 -0.89 -8.17
N LEU A 71 -5.35 -0.62 -7.27
CA LEU A 71 -5.52 -0.89 -5.85
C LEU A 71 -6.67 -0.07 -5.25
N TRP A 72 -6.74 1.24 -5.51
CA TRP A 72 -7.79 2.10 -4.95
C TRP A 72 -9.19 1.72 -5.42
N ARG A 73 -9.36 1.25 -6.66
CA ARG A 73 -10.64 0.71 -7.15
C ARG A 73 -11.09 -0.56 -6.44
N ARG A 74 -10.19 -1.23 -5.74
CA ARG A 74 -10.50 -2.44 -4.97
C ARG A 74 -10.65 -2.14 -3.49
N CYS A 75 -9.82 -1.23 -2.95
CA CYS A 75 -9.85 -0.84 -1.55
C CYS A 75 -9.43 0.62 -1.38
N ALA A 76 -10.35 1.45 -0.87
CA ALA A 76 -10.08 2.85 -0.54
C ALA A 76 -9.61 3.03 0.92
N GLY A 77 -8.77 2.11 1.39
CA GLY A 77 -8.25 2.05 2.77
C GLY A 77 -9.12 1.26 3.73
N VAL A 78 -8.87 1.42 5.03
CA VAL A 78 -9.61 0.75 6.12
C VAL A 78 -10.46 1.72 6.94
N SER A 79 -11.55 1.24 7.54
CA SER A 79 -12.29 1.96 8.59
C SER A 79 -11.39 2.14 9.83
N ALA A 80 -11.64 3.19 10.61
CA ALA A 80 -10.82 3.61 11.77
C ALA A 80 -11.72 3.67 13.01
N GLU A 81 -12.86 2.99 12.93
CA GLU A 81 -13.85 2.92 13.99
C GLU A 81 -13.53 1.79 14.97
N THR A 82 -12.55 0.95 14.63
CA THR A 82 -12.02 -0.12 15.47
C THR A 82 -10.70 0.34 16.08
N ASP A 83 -10.60 0.32 17.41
CA ASP A 83 -9.35 0.55 18.17
C ASP A 83 -8.32 -0.59 18.00
N ASP A 84 -8.66 -1.64 17.28
CA ASP A 84 -7.79 -2.78 17.02
C ASP A 84 -6.78 -2.45 15.91
N ASP A 85 -5.52 -2.87 16.08
CA ASP A 85 -4.41 -2.72 15.13
C ASP A 85 -4.80 -3.14 13.70
N VAL A 86 -5.27 -2.19 12.90
CA VAL A 86 -5.74 -2.35 11.50
C VAL A 86 -4.62 -2.55 10.48
N SER A 87 -3.46 -3.01 10.94
CA SER A 87 -2.21 -3.08 10.19
C SER A 87 -1.94 -4.49 9.68
N PHE A 88 -2.68 -4.89 8.65
CA PHE A 88 -2.66 -6.25 8.11
C PHE A 88 -1.92 -6.38 6.77
N MET A 89 -1.50 -5.27 6.15
CA MET A 89 -0.71 -5.34 4.92
C MET A 89 0.68 -5.88 5.25
N LEU A 90 1.31 -6.56 4.29
CA LEU A 90 2.63 -7.15 4.48
C LEU A 90 3.61 -6.09 5.01
N GLY A 91 4.28 -6.40 6.12
CA GLY A 91 5.10 -5.45 6.89
C GLY A 91 4.38 -4.75 8.04
N ASN A 92 3.16 -5.18 8.40
CA ASN A 92 2.30 -4.56 9.42
C ASN A 92 2.00 -3.08 9.10
N HIS A 93 1.49 -2.84 7.90
CA HIS A 93 0.98 -1.54 7.49
C HIS A 93 -0.53 -1.57 7.27
N ALA A 94 -1.16 -0.39 7.24
CA ALA A 94 -2.56 -0.22 6.90
C ALA A 94 -2.70 0.50 5.55
N PRO A 95 -3.62 0.09 4.66
CA PRO A 95 -3.87 0.80 3.43
C PRO A 95 -4.53 2.15 3.75
N MET A 96 -3.98 3.21 3.17
CA MET A 96 -4.38 4.58 3.49
C MET A 96 -5.66 4.98 2.77
N ARG A 97 -6.47 5.81 3.44
CA ARG A 97 -7.55 6.55 2.77
C ARG A 97 -7.01 7.79 2.07
N PHE A 98 -7.76 8.30 1.10
CA PHE A 98 -7.40 9.52 0.37
C PHE A 98 -7.17 10.73 1.28
N GLU A 99 -7.91 10.87 2.38
CA GLU A 99 -7.69 11.96 3.34
C GLU A 99 -6.33 11.86 4.03
N GLY A 100 -5.90 10.64 4.38
CA GLY A 100 -4.59 10.38 4.95
C GLY A 100 -3.46 10.61 3.95
N ILE A 101 -3.65 10.15 2.71
CA ILE A 101 -2.69 10.37 1.62
C ILE A 101 -2.54 11.87 1.35
N ASP A 102 -3.66 12.61 1.26
CA ASP A 102 -3.66 14.06 1.06
C ASP A 102 -2.91 14.78 2.19
N TRP A 103 -3.21 14.41 3.44
CA TRP A 103 -2.53 14.99 4.60
C TRP A 103 -1.03 14.75 4.54
N VAL A 104 -0.57 13.51 4.40
CA VAL A 104 0.86 13.18 4.33
C VAL A 104 1.51 13.92 3.17
N TYR A 105 0.96 13.80 1.97
CA TYR A 105 1.54 14.42 0.78
C TYR A 105 1.69 15.94 0.94
N ARG A 106 0.66 16.66 1.42
CA ARG A 106 0.73 18.11 1.62
C ARG A 106 1.72 18.50 2.71
N GLN A 107 1.74 17.78 3.84
CA GLN A 107 2.66 18.06 4.94
C GLN A 107 4.11 17.94 4.49
N TYR A 108 4.48 16.83 3.86
CA TYR A 108 5.86 16.61 3.44
C TYR A 108 6.28 17.49 2.25
N MET A 109 5.36 17.77 1.32
CA MET A 109 5.63 18.76 0.26
C MET A 109 5.83 20.18 0.81
N ALA A 110 5.14 20.54 1.91
CA ALA A 110 5.40 21.81 2.60
C ALA A 110 6.76 21.82 3.28
N SER A 111 7.15 20.72 3.94
CA SER A 111 8.50 20.58 4.52
C SER A 111 9.59 20.62 3.45
N GLN A 112 9.40 19.98 2.29
CA GLN A 112 10.32 20.07 1.15
C GLN A 112 10.52 21.53 0.71
N ARG A 113 9.44 22.31 0.60
CA ARG A 113 9.53 23.74 0.22
C ARG A 113 10.18 24.62 1.28
N SER A 114 10.02 24.28 2.56
CA SER A 114 10.46 25.10 3.68
C SER A 114 11.95 24.90 4.00
N VAL A 115 12.37 23.63 4.08
CA VAL A 115 13.70 23.24 4.59
C VAL A 115 14.36 22.13 3.78
N GLY A 116 13.70 21.64 2.72
CA GLY A 116 14.26 20.60 1.85
C GLY A 116 15.34 21.14 0.91
N ASN A 117 16.10 20.21 0.33
CA ASN A 117 17.02 20.47 -0.77
C ASN A 117 16.86 19.38 -1.84
N ASP A 118 17.38 19.61 -3.04
CA ASP A 118 17.18 18.70 -4.17
C ASP A 118 18.14 17.51 -4.18
N GLU A 119 19.29 17.63 -3.50
CA GLU A 119 20.28 16.55 -3.41
C GLU A 119 19.78 15.42 -2.48
N PHE A 120 19.15 15.81 -1.37
CA PHE A 120 18.53 14.92 -0.38
C PHE A 120 17.09 15.37 -0.09
N PRO A 121 16.16 15.11 -1.03
CA PRO A 121 14.79 15.57 -0.89
C PRO A 121 14.07 14.85 0.25
N ILE A 122 13.38 15.63 1.07
CA ILE A 122 12.43 15.16 2.09
C ILE A 122 11.25 14.47 1.41
N TRP A 123 10.77 15.04 0.31
CA TRP A 123 9.68 14.50 -0.49
C TRP A 123 9.80 14.93 -1.95
N ARG A 124 9.36 14.06 -2.87
CA ARG A 124 9.25 14.37 -4.30
C ARG A 124 7.78 14.40 -4.74
N PRO A 125 7.40 15.23 -5.71
CA PRO A 125 6.03 15.23 -6.25
C PRO A 125 5.57 13.86 -6.77
N ALA A 126 6.50 13.03 -7.26
CA ALA A 126 6.22 11.69 -7.75
C ALA A 126 5.97 10.66 -6.64
N TRP A 127 6.24 10.97 -5.37
CA TRP A 127 6.10 10.02 -4.27
C TRP A 127 4.69 10.06 -3.71
N ILE A 128 3.95 8.97 -3.90
CA ILE A 128 2.56 8.83 -3.52
C ILE A 128 2.47 7.75 -2.42
N PRO A 129 2.17 8.11 -1.16
CA PRO A 129 2.01 7.13 -0.09
C PRO A 129 0.72 6.35 -0.30
N PHE A 130 0.74 5.05 0.02
CA PHE A 130 -0.45 4.19 -0.10
C PHE A 130 -0.67 3.30 1.12
N CYS A 131 0.34 3.14 1.96
CA CYS A 131 0.25 2.46 3.25
C CYS A 131 0.87 3.33 4.35
N SER A 132 0.36 3.20 5.57
CA SER A 132 0.88 3.85 6.78
C SER A 132 1.03 2.85 7.93
N TYR A 133 1.66 3.25 9.03
CA TYR A 133 1.86 2.40 10.21
C TYR A 133 0.54 1.85 10.75
N GLY A 134 -0.51 2.67 10.78
CA GLY A 134 -1.89 2.28 11.05
C GLY A 134 -2.87 3.17 10.28
N ALA A 135 -4.18 2.95 10.42
CA ALA A 135 -5.19 3.70 9.67
C ALA A 135 -5.16 5.21 9.90
N THR A 136 -4.70 5.64 11.08
CA THR A 136 -4.63 7.05 11.49
C THR A 136 -3.24 7.44 12.00
N ASP A 137 -2.30 6.49 12.08
CA ASP A 137 -0.90 6.76 12.41
C ASP A 137 -0.06 6.80 11.11
N TYR A 138 0.31 8.02 10.73
CA TYR A 138 1.09 8.32 9.53
C TYR A 138 2.58 8.53 9.83
N ALA A 139 3.12 7.93 10.90
CA ALA A 139 4.53 8.05 11.26
C ALA A 139 5.48 7.33 10.30
N SER A 140 5.03 6.28 9.63
CA SER A 140 5.77 5.51 8.63
C SER A 140 4.82 4.78 7.69
N GLY A 141 5.35 4.13 6.65
CA GLY A 141 4.56 3.33 5.73
C GLY A 141 5.28 3.00 4.42
N LEU A 142 4.49 2.74 3.39
CA LEU A 142 4.97 2.53 2.02
C LEU A 142 4.45 3.62 1.08
N LEU A 143 5.31 3.99 0.13
CA LEU A 143 4.98 4.89 -0.97
C LEU A 143 5.43 4.26 -2.28
N MET A 144 4.75 4.65 -3.35
CA MET A 144 5.18 4.35 -4.71
C MET A 144 5.79 5.61 -5.33
N ASP A 145 6.92 5.45 -6.00
CA ASP A 145 7.49 6.48 -6.86
C ASP A 145 6.87 6.38 -8.26
N ALA A 146 6.03 7.34 -8.62
CA ALA A 146 5.32 7.38 -9.89
C ALA A 146 6.23 7.53 -11.13
N GLU A 147 7.49 7.93 -10.96
CA GLU A 147 8.45 8.00 -12.08
C GLU A 147 9.08 6.63 -12.37
N THR A 148 9.25 5.80 -11.34
CA THR A 148 9.98 4.52 -11.46
C THR A 148 9.11 3.28 -11.31
N GLY A 149 7.91 3.43 -10.74
CA GLY A 149 7.02 2.33 -10.36
C GLY A 149 7.44 1.60 -9.07
N ARG A 150 8.57 1.97 -8.46
CA ARG A 150 9.11 1.27 -7.30
C ARG A 150 8.41 1.64 -6.01
N VAL A 151 8.32 0.66 -5.10
CA VAL A 151 7.81 0.85 -3.75
C VAL A 151 8.97 1.08 -2.79
N GLN A 152 8.81 2.08 -1.93
CA GLN A 152 9.79 2.47 -0.93
C GLN A 152 9.14 2.53 0.45
N TYR A 153 9.90 2.14 1.46
CA TYR A 153 9.56 2.45 2.84
C TYR A 153 9.84 3.92 3.14
N TRP A 154 9.00 4.50 3.99
CA TRP A 154 9.18 5.86 4.48
C TRP A 154 8.85 5.99 5.97
N ASN A 155 9.50 6.95 6.64
CA ASN A 155 9.09 7.41 7.96
C ASN A 155 9.20 8.93 8.16
N ARG A 156 8.70 9.39 9.30
CA ARG A 156 8.72 10.79 9.78
C ARG A 156 10.08 11.37 10.08
N TYR A 157 11.10 10.53 10.17
CA TYR A 157 12.49 10.95 10.34
C TYR A 157 13.21 11.13 9.01
N GLY A 158 12.50 10.99 7.88
CA GLY A 158 13.05 11.19 6.54
C GLY A 158 13.77 9.96 5.97
N GLU A 159 13.69 8.81 6.65
CA GLU A 159 14.26 7.57 6.13
C GLU A 159 13.53 7.12 4.87
N ARG A 160 14.27 6.77 3.83
CA ARG A 160 13.75 6.20 2.59
C ARG A 160 14.62 5.03 2.18
N THR A 161 14.01 3.86 2.04
CA THR A 161 14.71 2.65 1.62
C THR A 161 13.90 1.93 0.54
N PRO A 162 14.55 1.37 -0.49
CA PRO A 162 13.87 0.50 -1.46
C PRO A 162 13.22 -0.67 -0.73
N ALA A 163 11.95 -0.95 -1.04
CA ALA A 163 11.19 -2.04 -0.42
C ALA A 163 10.81 -3.12 -1.45
N PHE A 164 10.17 -2.74 -2.56
CA PHE A 164 9.76 -3.66 -3.62
C PHE A 164 9.96 -3.02 -5.01
N GLU A 165 10.19 -3.85 -6.03
CA GLU A 165 10.38 -3.37 -7.41
C GLU A 165 9.10 -2.78 -8.02
N SER A 166 7.92 -3.19 -7.55
CA SER A 166 6.63 -2.59 -7.93
C SER A 166 5.52 -2.87 -6.89
N LEU A 167 4.35 -2.24 -7.07
CA LEU A 167 3.17 -2.55 -6.24
C LEU A 167 2.63 -3.94 -6.57
N THR A 168 2.68 -4.34 -7.83
CA THR A 168 2.35 -5.71 -8.23
C THR A 168 3.16 -6.73 -7.45
N VAL A 169 4.49 -6.61 -7.41
CA VAL A 169 5.36 -7.55 -6.68
C VAL A 169 5.00 -7.59 -5.19
N TYR A 170 4.78 -6.43 -4.58
CA TYR A 170 4.37 -6.35 -3.18
C TYR A 170 3.07 -7.11 -2.88
N LEU A 171 2.04 -6.96 -3.73
CA LEU A 171 0.75 -7.60 -3.53
C LEU A 171 0.77 -9.10 -3.90
N GLU A 172 1.55 -9.48 -4.93
CA GLU A 172 1.76 -10.89 -5.28
C GLU A 172 2.49 -11.63 -4.16
N ASP A 173 3.58 -11.05 -3.61
CA ASP A 173 4.30 -11.62 -2.45
C ASP A 173 3.37 -11.78 -1.24
N MET A 174 2.54 -10.76 -0.95
CA MET A 174 1.57 -10.85 0.14
C MET A 174 0.55 -11.97 -0.10
N ALA A 175 -0.02 -12.06 -1.31
CA ALA A 175 -0.98 -13.11 -1.65
C ALA A 175 -0.37 -14.50 -1.54
N ASP A 176 0.84 -14.68 -2.08
CA ASP A 176 1.55 -15.96 -2.08
C ASP A 176 1.90 -16.40 -0.66
N ILE A 177 2.33 -15.49 0.23
CA ILE A 177 2.61 -15.83 1.63
C ILE A 177 1.32 -16.16 2.40
N LEU A 178 0.21 -15.49 2.12
CA LEU A 178 -1.07 -15.83 2.76
C LEU A 178 -1.56 -17.22 2.36
N GLU A 179 -1.43 -17.57 1.08
CA GLU A 179 -1.84 -18.87 0.54
C GLU A 179 -0.85 -20.01 0.83
N ALA A 180 0.41 -19.67 1.11
CA ALA A 180 1.45 -20.63 1.47
C ALA A 180 2.43 -19.99 2.46
N PRO A 181 2.14 -19.99 3.78
CA PRO A 181 2.95 -19.34 4.82
C PRO A 181 4.43 -19.77 4.85
N ALA A 182 4.73 -20.97 4.35
CA ALA A 182 6.09 -21.49 4.23
C ALA A 182 6.99 -20.70 3.25
N LEU A 183 6.40 -19.89 2.36
CA LEU A 183 7.14 -19.03 1.44
C LEU A 183 7.76 -17.81 2.14
N SER A 184 7.29 -17.46 3.36
CA SER A 184 7.87 -16.34 4.11
C SER A 184 9.27 -16.67 4.58
N GLY A 185 10.25 -15.87 4.16
CA GLY A 185 11.60 -15.82 4.74
C GLY A 185 11.69 -14.98 6.02
N GLY A 186 10.57 -14.42 6.50
CA GLY A 186 10.52 -13.46 7.59
C GLY A 186 9.32 -13.70 8.52
N THR A 187 8.52 -12.66 8.75
CA THR A 187 7.30 -12.78 9.57
C THR A 187 6.25 -13.59 8.84
N LYS A 188 5.63 -14.53 9.55
CA LYS A 188 4.55 -15.38 9.03
C LYS A 188 3.19 -14.77 9.34
N PRO A 189 2.16 -15.04 8.53
CA PRO A 189 0.81 -14.62 8.87
C PRO A 189 0.33 -15.34 10.14
N GLY A 190 -0.46 -14.64 10.94
CA GLY A 190 -1.19 -15.21 12.05
C GLY A 190 -2.44 -14.41 12.34
N LEU A 191 -3.26 -14.92 13.25
CA LEU A 191 -4.55 -14.36 13.58
C LEU A 191 -4.57 -13.84 15.02
N LEU A 192 -5.11 -12.63 15.20
CA LEU A 192 -5.37 -12.02 16.49
C LEU A 192 -6.82 -11.51 16.49
N HIS A 193 -7.67 -12.06 17.35
CA HIS A 193 -9.11 -11.74 17.40
C HIS A 193 -9.82 -11.82 16.03
N GLY A 194 -9.39 -12.75 15.16
CA GLY A 194 -9.94 -12.91 13.81
C GLY A 194 -9.43 -11.88 12.79
N GLY A 195 -8.48 -11.03 13.16
CA GLY A 195 -7.75 -10.15 12.26
C GLY A 195 -6.37 -10.72 11.90
N LEU A 196 -5.89 -10.42 10.69
CA LEU A 196 -4.58 -10.80 10.19
C LEU A 196 -3.49 -9.90 10.81
N VAL A 197 -2.44 -10.53 11.34
CA VAL A 197 -1.23 -9.89 11.86
C VAL A 197 0.02 -10.62 11.37
N TRP A 198 1.08 -9.90 11.02
CA TRP A 198 2.34 -10.51 10.55
C TRP A 198 3.35 -10.69 11.69
N GLY A 199 3.67 -11.95 11.98
CA GLY A 199 4.56 -12.37 13.05
C GLY A 199 3.89 -12.27 14.42
N PRO A 200 4.54 -12.82 15.48
CA PRO A 200 4.04 -12.63 16.83
C PRO A 200 4.07 -11.12 17.18
N PRO A 201 2.97 -10.57 17.73
CA PRO A 201 2.93 -9.20 18.21
C PRO A 201 4.03 -8.91 19.23
N VAL A 202 4.49 -7.66 19.28
CA VAL A 202 5.51 -7.24 20.26
C VAL A 202 4.93 -7.18 21.68
N SER A 203 3.64 -6.84 21.80
CA SER A 203 2.95 -6.80 23.10
C SER A 203 2.77 -8.21 23.65
N PRO A 204 3.22 -8.51 24.89
CA PRO A 204 3.05 -9.83 25.50
C PRO A 204 1.58 -10.28 25.58
N ASP A 205 0.67 -9.34 25.83
CA ASP A 205 -0.76 -9.63 25.91
C ASP A 205 -1.32 -10.02 24.55
N GLN A 206 -0.95 -9.30 23.48
CA GLN A 206 -1.35 -9.66 22.11
C GLN A 206 -0.67 -10.97 21.65
N ALA A 207 0.59 -11.19 22.02
CA ALA A 207 1.33 -12.41 21.69
C ALA A 207 0.68 -13.66 22.31
N ALA A 208 0.06 -13.54 23.49
CA ALA A 208 -0.66 -14.64 24.12
C ALA A 208 -1.95 -15.04 23.36
N HIS A 209 -2.51 -14.13 22.57
CA HIS A 209 -3.73 -14.32 21.77
C HIS A 209 -3.46 -14.53 20.28
N TRP A 210 -2.20 -14.40 19.85
CA TRP A 210 -1.80 -14.60 18.47
C TRP A 210 -1.63 -16.09 18.16
N VAL A 211 -2.17 -16.50 17.02
CA VAL A 211 -2.07 -17.87 16.50
C VAL A 211 -1.40 -17.82 15.14
N GLU A 212 -0.22 -18.43 15.01
CA GLU A 212 0.45 -18.61 13.71
C GLU A 212 -0.50 -19.33 12.76
N PHE A 213 -0.64 -18.82 11.54
CA PHE A 213 -1.42 -19.49 10.51
C PHE A 213 -0.53 -20.54 9.83
N THR A 214 -0.93 -21.81 9.98
CA THR A 214 -0.31 -22.96 9.33
C THR A 214 -1.42 -23.70 8.58
N ASP A 215 -1.22 -23.95 7.28
CA ASP A 215 -2.17 -24.71 6.44
C ASP A 215 -2.58 -26.08 7.03
#